data_AF-A0A0F9GLC3-F1
#
_entry.id   AF-A0A0F9GLC3-F1
#
_cell.length_a   1.000
_cell.length_b   1.000
_cell.length_c   1.000
_cell.angle_alpha   90.00
_cell.angle_beta   90.00
_cell.angle_gamma   90.00
#
_symmetry.space_group_name_H-M   'P 1'
#
loop_
_entity.id
_entity.type
_entity.pdbx_description
1 polymer ?
#
loop_
_entity_poly.entity_id
_entity_poly.type
_entity_poly.pdbx_seq_one_letter_code
_entity_poly.pdbx_strand_id
1 'polypeptide(L)'
;MKRIRNKNDLLAWLEREEELLGFDSVDRSLAEYESARSLFFDELGYDITEGQFEGLKQASVLRYEELPSIGITYERQEQSWGFQNTYRDKISGRFVNKEDVFSLLATLRSL
;
A
#
# COMPACT_ATOMS: atom_id res chain seq x y z
N MET A 1 5.52 -27.51 1.80
CA MET A 1 6.17 -26.19 1.63
C MET A 1 5.76 -25.62 0.29
N LYS A 2 4.87 -24.62 0.24
CA LYS A 2 4.56 -23.90 -1.01
C LYS A 2 5.71 -22.92 -1.25
N ARG A 3 6.51 -23.15 -2.30
CA ARG A 3 7.47 -22.18 -2.83
C ARG A 3 6.73 -21.28 -3.83
N ILE A 4 6.53 -20.02 -3.48
CA ILE A 4 6.21 -18.91 -4.39
C ILE A 4 7.30 -17.87 -4.03
N ARG A 5 8.36 -17.61 -4.83
CA ARG A 5 8.56 -16.99 -6.17
C ARG A 5 8.30 -15.48 -6.26
N ASN A 6 8.98 -14.77 -5.34
CA ASN A 6 9.76 -13.51 -5.46
C ASN A 6 9.11 -12.18 -5.87
N LYS A 7 8.03 -12.12 -6.66
CA LYS A 7 7.43 -10.82 -7.05
C LYS A 7 5.92 -10.78 -6.83
N ASN A 8 5.22 -11.84 -7.19
CA ASN A 8 3.78 -11.92 -7.00
C ASN A 8 3.43 -11.93 -5.50
N ASP A 9 4.25 -12.58 -4.68
CA ASP A 9 4.04 -12.60 -3.22
C ASP A 9 4.27 -11.24 -2.57
N LEU A 10 5.25 -10.47 -3.07
CA LEU A 10 5.52 -9.11 -2.58
C LEU A 10 4.40 -8.14 -2.95
N LEU A 11 3.89 -8.22 -4.18
CA LEU A 11 2.77 -7.39 -4.60
C LEU A 11 1.47 -7.79 -3.90
N ALA A 12 1.24 -9.09 -3.69
CA ALA A 12 0.10 -9.58 -2.93
C ALA A 12 0.19 -9.18 -1.44
N TRP A 13 1.41 -9.19 -0.87
CA TRP A 13 1.65 -8.66 0.46
C TRP A 13 1.32 -7.17 0.52
N LEU A 14 1.84 -6.37 -0.43
CA LEU A 14 1.57 -4.94 -0.51
C LEU A 14 0.07 -4.65 -0.60
N GLU A 15 -0.65 -5.34 -1.50
CA GLU A 15 -2.11 -5.22 -1.64
C GLU A 15 -2.84 -5.50 -0.33
N ARG A 16 -2.52 -6.63 0.31
CA ARG A 16 -3.14 -7.03 1.57
C ARG A 16 -2.87 -6.00 2.67
N GLU A 17 -1.63 -5.55 2.82
CA GLU A 17 -1.29 -4.59 3.89
C GLU A 17 -1.91 -3.21 3.65
N GLU A 18 -1.96 -2.74 2.41
CA GLU A 18 -2.66 -1.51 2.04
C GLU A 18 -4.16 -1.60 2.31
N GLU A 19 -4.79 -2.73 1.95
CA GLU A 19 -6.21 -2.98 2.21
C GLU A 19 -6.52 -3.07 3.71
N LEU A 20 -5.66 -3.72 4.51
CA LEU A 20 -5.89 -3.90 5.94
C LEU A 20 -5.58 -2.63 6.72
N LEU A 21 -4.35 -2.11 6.57
CA LEU A 21 -3.77 -1.11 7.46
C LEU A 21 -3.63 0.27 6.81
N GLY A 22 -3.65 0.34 5.48
CA GLY A 22 -3.50 1.58 4.72
C GLY A 22 -2.06 2.04 4.55
N PHE A 23 -1.90 3.13 3.79
CA PHE A 23 -0.61 3.65 3.33
C PHE A 23 0.44 3.83 4.43
N ASP A 24 0.12 4.61 5.46
CA ASP A 24 1.08 4.95 6.51
C ASP A 24 1.62 3.72 7.25
N SER A 25 0.88 2.61 7.27
CA SER A 25 1.39 1.35 7.84
C SER A 25 2.42 0.70 6.93
N VAL A 26 2.13 0.67 5.63
CA VAL A 26 3.04 0.17 4.60
C VAL A 26 4.28 1.03 4.49
N ASP A 27 4.14 2.36 4.45
CA ASP A 27 5.26 3.31 4.39
C ASP A 27 6.19 3.12 5.60
N ARG A 28 5.63 2.97 6.81
CA ARG A 28 6.43 2.64 8.01
C ARG A 28 7.12 1.28 7.92
N SER A 29 6.43 0.27 7.41
CA SER A 29 6.98 -1.08 7.24
C SER A 29 8.10 -1.12 6.20
N LEU A 30 8.08 -0.19 5.25
CA LEU A 30 9.07 -0.02 4.19
C LEU A 30 10.00 1.18 4.42
N ALA A 31 10.08 1.69 5.66
CA ALA A 31 10.91 2.84 5.99
C ALA A 31 12.40 2.48 5.97
N GLU A 32 12.75 1.33 6.51
CA GLU A 32 14.13 0.86 6.68
C GLU A 32 14.30 -0.56 6.14
N TYR A 33 15.38 -0.77 5.38
CA TYR A 33 15.65 -2.04 4.71
C TYR A 33 15.80 -3.23 5.69
N GLU A 34 16.58 -3.08 6.77
CA GLU A 34 16.81 -4.19 7.72
C GLU A 34 15.52 -4.58 8.47
N SER A 35 14.71 -3.58 8.83
CA SER A 35 13.39 -3.80 9.45
C SER A 35 12.44 -4.52 8.50
N ALA A 36 12.36 -4.07 7.24
CA ALA A 36 11.58 -4.73 6.20
C ALA A 36 12.07 -6.16 5.95
N ARG A 37 13.40 -6.36 5.89
CA ARG A 37 13.99 -7.69 5.68
C ARG A 37 13.58 -8.68 6.77
N SER A 38 13.66 -8.30 8.05
CA SER A 38 13.18 -9.14 9.15
C SER A 38 11.68 -9.44 9.01
N LEU A 39 10.87 -8.42 8.72
CA LEU A 39 9.42 -8.55 8.54
C LEU A 39 9.08 -9.57 7.44
N PHE A 40 9.71 -9.46 6.27
CA PHE A 40 9.45 -10.37 5.15
C PHE A 40 10.01 -11.78 5.41
N PHE A 41 11.10 -11.90 6.15
CA PHE A 41 11.58 -13.21 6.58
C PHE A 41 10.54 -13.89 7.48
N ASP A 42 9.97 -13.16 8.44
CA ASP A 42 8.98 -13.68 9.36
C ASP A 42 7.64 -13.99 8.68
N GLU A 43 7.19 -13.14 7.76
CA GLU A 43 5.89 -13.28 7.09
C GLU A 43 5.90 -14.19 5.86
N LEU A 44 6.93 -14.05 5.02
CA LEU A 44 7.01 -14.73 3.71
C LEU A 44 8.08 -15.83 3.69
N GLY A 45 8.86 -15.98 4.77
CA GLY A 45 9.86 -17.04 4.90
C GLY A 45 11.10 -16.85 4.02
N TYR A 46 11.40 -15.62 3.59
CA TYR A 46 12.60 -15.34 2.80
C TYR A 46 13.16 -13.93 3.00
N ASP A 47 14.47 -13.80 2.77
CA ASP A 47 15.17 -12.52 2.78
C ASP A 47 14.92 -11.74 1.49
N ILE A 48 14.26 -10.59 1.59
CA ILE A 48 14.14 -9.68 0.44
C ILE A 48 15.51 -9.08 0.10
N THR A 49 15.74 -8.84 -1.19
CA THR A 49 16.92 -8.10 -1.65
C THR A 49 16.65 -6.60 -1.62
N GLU A 50 17.70 -5.78 -1.55
CA GLU A 50 17.61 -4.32 -1.62
C GLU A 50 16.88 -3.84 -2.89
N GLY A 51 17.11 -4.49 -4.03
CA GLY A 51 16.38 -4.18 -5.27
C GLY A 51 14.88 -4.51 -5.19
N GLN A 52 14.49 -5.56 -4.47
CA GLN A 52 13.07 -5.88 -4.23
C GLN A 52 12.44 -4.89 -3.25
N PHE A 53 13.17 -4.50 -2.20
CA PHE A 53 12.75 -3.47 -1.24
C PHE A 53 12.45 -2.14 -1.94
N GLU A 54 13.40 -1.63 -2.71
CA GLU A 54 13.24 -0.36 -3.44
C GLU A 54 12.10 -0.45 -4.47
N GLY A 55 11.97 -1.59 -5.16
CA GLY A 55 10.85 -1.82 -6.07
C GLY A 55 9.49 -1.80 -5.38
N LEU A 56 9.39 -2.37 -4.17
CA LEU A 56 8.18 -2.34 -3.34
C LEU A 56 7.84 -0.94 -2.87
N LYS A 57 8.84 -0.18 -2.43
CA LYS A 57 8.68 1.20 -1.98
C LYS A 57 8.19 2.10 -3.10
N GLN A 58 8.79 1.98 -4.29
CA GLN A 58 8.33 2.70 -5.48
C GLN A 58 6.92 2.27 -5.89
N ALA A 59 6.64 0.96 -5.88
CA ALA A 59 5.31 0.45 -6.18
C ALA A 59 4.27 1.07 -5.25
N SER A 60 4.50 1.07 -3.93
CA SER A 60 3.63 1.70 -2.93
C SER A 60 3.33 3.17 -3.29
N VAL A 61 4.37 3.99 -3.50
CA VAL A 61 4.19 5.43 -3.84
C VAL A 61 3.35 5.63 -5.11
N LEU A 62 3.67 4.88 -6.18
CA LEU A 62 2.95 5.00 -7.46
C LEU A 62 1.44 4.73 -7.31
N ARG A 63 1.03 3.82 -6.42
CA ARG A 63 -0.40 3.53 -6.20
C ARG A 63 -1.17 4.74 -5.69
N TYR A 64 -0.53 5.58 -4.89
CA TYR A 64 -1.17 6.79 -4.34
C TYR A 64 -1.09 7.96 -5.31
N GLU A 65 -0.04 8.02 -6.14
CA GLU A 65 0.05 8.96 -7.27
C GLU A 65 -1.02 8.69 -8.34
N GLU A 66 -1.54 7.46 -8.43
CA GLU A 66 -2.64 7.09 -9.32
C GLU A 66 -4.01 7.55 -8.82
N LEU A 67 -4.20 7.82 -7.52
CA LEU A 67 -5.51 8.20 -6.95
C LEU A 67 -6.16 9.41 -7.64
N PRO A 68 -5.44 10.50 -7.96
CA PRO A 68 -6.02 11.63 -8.67
C PRO A 68 -6.56 11.28 -10.07
N SER A 69 -6.05 10.22 -10.71
CA SER A 69 -6.51 9.77 -12.03
C SER A 69 -7.91 9.13 -12.00
N ILE A 70 -8.30 8.54 -10.86
CA ILE A 70 -9.65 8.04 -10.58
C ILE A 70 -10.52 9.07 -9.84
N GLY A 71 -10.09 10.32 -9.79
CA GLY A 71 -10.83 11.38 -9.13
C GLY A 71 -10.83 11.28 -7.61
N ILE A 72 -9.88 10.57 -7.00
CA ILE A 72 -9.79 10.41 -5.54
C ILE A 72 -8.56 11.15 -5.01
N THR A 73 -8.67 11.75 -3.83
CA THR A 73 -7.54 12.31 -3.08
C THR A 73 -7.35 11.54 -1.77
N TYR A 74 -6.09 11.40 -1.36
CA TYR A 74 -5.70 10.87 -0.06
C TYR A 74 -5.36 12.02 0.89
N GLU A 75 -5.91 11.98 2.09
CA GLU A 75 -5.64 12.96 3.14
C GLU A 75 -5.45 12.27 4.48
N ARG A 76 -4.37 12.63 5.17
CA ARG A 76 -4.18 12.33 6.58
C ARG A 76 -4.76 13.45 7.42
N GLN A 77 -5.80 13.14 8.20
CA GLN A 77 -6.45 14.09 9.09
C GLN A 77 -5.93 13.93 10.51
N GLU A 78 -5.24 14.95 11.01
CA GLU A 78 -4.80 15.00 12.41
C GLU A 78 -6.00 15.22 13.34
N GLN A 79 -6.02 14.47 14.44
CA GLN A 79 -7.04 14.45 15.48
C GLN A 79 -6.35 14.57 16.85
N SER A 80 -7.10 14.92 17.89
CA SER A 80 -6.52 15.02 19.25
C SER A 80 -5.98 13.69 19.80
N TRP A 81 -6.45 12.57 19.25
CA TRP A 81 -6.10 11.21 19.67
C TRP A 81 -5.15 10.50 18.69
N GLY A 82 -4.66 11.17 17.65
CA GLY A 82 -3.81 10.59 16.63
C GLY A 82 -4.16 11.11 15.25
N PHE A 83 -4.05 10.28 14.23
CA PHE A 83 -4.41 10.65 12.86
C PHE A 83 -5.34 9.60 12.26
N GLN A 84 -6.10 10.04 11.27
CA GLN A 84 -6.95 9.16 10.47
C GLN A 84 -6.65 9.37 8.99
N ASN A 85 -6.38 8.28 8.29
CA ASN A 85 -6.24 8.28 6.85
C ASN A 85 -7.63 8.25 6.20
N THR A 86 -7.86 9.17 5.26
CA THR A 86 -9.15 9.34 4.60
C THR A 86 -8.98 9.48 3.10
N TYR A 87 -9.97 8.99 2.36
CA TYR A 87 -10.08 9.14 0.92
C TYR A 87 -11.27 10.03 0.61
N ARG A 88 -11.11 10.95 -0.33
CA ARG A 88 -12.17 11.87 -0.75
C ARG A 88 -12.34 11.86 -2.26
N ASP A 89 -13.58 12.01 -2.69
CA ASP A 89 -13.87 12.34 -4.08
C ASP A 89 -13.41 13.78 -4.35
N LYS A 90 -12.59 13.96 -5.38
CA LYS A 90 -11.93 15.23 -5.70
C LYS A 90 -12.91 16.33 -6.10
N ILE A 91 -14.08 15.95 -6.64
CA ILE A 91 -15.08 16.90 -7.17
C ILE A 91 -16.03 17.34 -6.06
N SER A 92 -16.63 16.38 -5.35
CA SER A 92 -17.66 16.61 -4.34
C SER A 92 -17.11 16.80 -2.93
N GLY A 93 -15.85 16.43 -2.68
CA GLY A 93 -15.20 16.46 -1.37
C GLY A 93 -15.74 15.42 -0.39
N ARG A 94 -16.64 14.52 -0.82
CA ARG A 94 -17.25 13.49 0.02
C ARG A 94 -16.23 12.41 0.35
N PHE A 95 -16.35 11.84 1.55
CA PHE A 95 -15.57 10.67 1.94
C PHE A 95 -15.93 9.47 1.06
N VAL A 96 -14.90 8.74 0.65
CA VAL A 96 -15.02 7.50 -0.12
C VAL A 96 -14.55 6.37 0.77
N ASN A 97 -15.28 5.25 0.77
CA ASN A 97 -14.86 4.07 1.51
C ASN A 97 -13.54 3.55 0.93
N LYS A 98 -12.61 3.16 1.80
CA LYS A 98 -11.35 2.54 1.44
C LYS A 98 -11.55 1.35 0.48
N GLU A 99 -12.52 0.48 0.75
CA GLU A 99 -12.80 -0.70 -0.10
C GLU A 99 -13.17 -0.32 -1.54
N ASP A 100 -13.93 0.76 -1.71
CA ASP A 100 -14.32 1.26 -3.03
C ASP A 100 -13.11 1.82 -3.78
N VAL A 101 -12.23 2.54 -3.08
CA VAL A 101 -10.98 3.07 -3.67
C VAL A 101 -10.10 1.94 -4.20
N PHE A 102 -9.86 0.91 -3.38
CA PHE A 102 -9.03 -0.22 -3.80
C PHE A 102 -9.70 -1.05 -4.92
N SER A 103 -11.02 -1.19 -4.91
CA SER A 103 -11.77 -1.82 -6.01
C SER A 103 -11.61 -1.06 -7.34
N LEU A 104 -11.63 0.27 -7.31
CA LEU A 104 -11.40 1.12 -8.49
C LEU A 104 -9.96 1.01 -9.01
N LEU A 105 -8.97 1.05 -8.11
CA LEU A 105 -7.56 0.86 -8.47
C LEU A 105 -7.31 -0.52 -9.09
N ALA A 106 -7.90 -1.58 -8.53
CA ALA A 106 -7.79 -2.93 -9.07
C ALA A 106 -8.39 -3.01 -10.49
N THR A 107 -9.53 -2.35 -10.72
CA THR A 107 -10.18 -2.30 -12.04
C THR A 107 -9.27 -1.66 -13.08
N LEU A 108 -8.66 -0.51 -12.76
CA LEU A 108 -7.73 0.18 -13.68
C LEU A 108 -6.54 -0.69 -14.10
N ARG A 109 -6.02 -1.50 -13.19
CA ARG A 109 -4.82 -2.33 -13.43
C ARG A 109 -5.12 -3.65 -14.14
N SER A 110 -6.39 -4.01 -14.25
CA SER A 110 -6.86 -5.18 -14.99
C SER A 110 -7.14 -4.90 -16.48
N LEU A 111 -7.10 -3.62 -16.88
CA LEU A 111 -7.24 -3.12 -18.25
C LEU A 111 -5.86 -2.98 -18.93
#